data_AF-A0A1D9G395-F1
#
_entry.id   AF-A0A1D9G395-F1
#
_cell.length_a   1.000
_cell.length_b   1.000
_cell.length_c   1.000
_cell.angle_alpha   90.00
_cell.angle_beta   90.00
_cell.angle_gamma   90.00
#
_symmetry.space_group_name_H-M   'P 1'
#
loop_
_entity.id
_entity.type
_entity.pdbx_description
1 polymer ?
#
loop_
_entity_poly.entity_id
_entity_poly.type
_entity_poly.pdbx_seq_one_letter_code
_entity_poly.pdbx_strand_id
1 'polypeptide(L)'
;MSIINQKNSKLSEEYRQLIALPFLSELDANRMAEILELANLDESLNSLIEEIEMTDYLKLEKWNQGLRNLLNVVSTEEPSPNTAFQD
;
A
#
# COMPACT_ATOMS: atom_id res chain seq x y z
N MET A 1 -22.04 -18.01 11.34
CA MET A 1 -21.49 -16.63 11.35
C MET A 1 -22.65 -15.66 11.49
N SER A 2 -22.50 -14.62 12.32
CA SER A 2 -23.48 -13.53 12.45
C SER A 2 -23.60 -12.74 11.15
N ILE A 3 -24.81 -12.27 10.81
CA ILE A 3 -25.09 -11.42 9.63
C ILE A 3 -24.21 -10.16 9.63
N ILE A 4 -23.89 -9.62 10.81
CA ILE A 4 -23.07 -8.42 10.99
C ILE A 4 -21.64 -8.65 10.47
N ASN A 5 -21.04 -9.80 10.75
CA ASN A 5 -19.69 -10.13 10.27
C ASN A 5 -19.63 -10.27 8.74
N GLN A 6 -20.72 -10.74 8.11
CA GLN A 6 -20.78 -10.88 6.66
C GLN A 6 -20.91 -9.52 5.96
N LYS A 7 -21.60 -8.55 6.58
CA LYS A 7 -21.68 -7.17 6.08
C LYS A 7 -20.31 -6.50 6.13
N ASN A 8 -19.64 -6.54 7.28
CA ASN A 8 -18.35 -5.87 7.46
C ASN A 8 -17.27 -6.45 6.53
N SER A 9 -17.26 -7.78 6.36
CA SER A 9 -16.38 -8.45 5.40
C SER A 9 -16.61 -8.01 3.95
N LYS A 10 -17.85 -7.74 3.54
CA LYS A 10 -18.14 -7.22 2.19
C LYS A 10 -17.68 -5.78 2.02
N LEU A 11 -17.95 -4.93 3.01
CA LEU A 11 -17.56 -3.52 2.97
C LEU A 11 -16.04 -3.36 2.98
N SER A 12 -15.33 -4.14 3.78
CA SER A 12 -13.85 -4.13 3.79
C SER A 12 -13.26 -4.61 2.47
N GLU A 13 -13.87 -5.61 1.83
CA GLU A 13 -13.40 -6.09 0.53
C GLU A 13 -13.71 -5.08 -0.59
N GLU A 14 -14.86 -4.42 -0.54
CA GLU A 14 -15.19 -3.32 -1.45
C GLU A 14 -14.21 -2.15 -1.29
N TYR A 15 -13.88 -1.78 -0.05
CA TYR A 15 -12.84 -0.78 0.23
C TYR A 15 -11.50 -1.18 -0.36
N ARG A 16 -11.06 -2.44 -0.15
CA ARG A 16 -9.81 -2.98 -0.73
C ARG A 16 -9.77 -2.79 -2.24
N GLN A 17 -10.89 -3.05 -2.93
CA GLN A 17 -10.97 -2.90 -4.38
C GLN A 17 -10.88 -1.44 -4.80
N LEU A 18 -11.56 -0.54 -4.07
CA LEU A 18 -11.55 0.89 -4.35
C LEU A 18 -10.15 1.51 -4.16
N ILE A 19 -9.43 1.19 -3.07
CA ILE A 19 -8.08 1.73 -2.84
C ILE A 19 -7.03 1.21 -3.83
N ALA A 20 -7.28 0.07 -4.47
CA ALA A 20 -6.40 -0.50 -5.48
C ALA A 20 -6.54 0.20 -6.85
N LEU A 21 -7.58 1.03 -7.03
CA LEU A 21 -7.78 1.76 -8.26
C LEU A 21 -6.74 2.90 -8.39
N PRO A 22 -6.07 3.04 -9.54
CA PRO A 22 -5.11 4.13 -9.75
C PRO A 22 -5.78 5.51 -9.78
N PHE A 23 -7.07 5.55 -10.13
CA PHE A 23 -7.91 6.74 -10.14
C PHE A 23 -9.32 6.36 -9.71
N LEU A 24 -9.96 7.21 -8.91
CA LEU A 24 -11.35 7.04 -8.50
C LEU A 24 -12.25 7.90 -9.39
N SER A 25 -13.34 7.32 -9.89
CA SER A 25 -14.46 8.12 -10.40
C SER A 25 -15.18 8.82 -9.24
N GLU A 26 -16.02 9.81 -9.53
CA GLU A 26 -16.83 10.46 -8.49
C GLU A 26 -17.71 9.46 -7.73
N LEU A 27 -18.28 8.48 -8.44
CA LEU A 27 -19.09 7.42 -7.83
C LEU A 27 -18.26 6.55 -6.89
N ASP A 28 -17.06 6.16 -7.31
CA ASP A 28 -16.16 5.33 -6.52
C ASP A 28 -15.65 6.07 -5.28
N ALA A 29 -15.33 7.36 -5.43
CA ALA A 29 -14.92 8.22 -4.32
C ALA A 29 -16.05 8.41 -3.30
N ASN A 30 -17.28 8.65 -3.77
CA ASN A 30 -18.46 8.73 -2.91
C ASN A 30 -18.71 7.41 -2.18
N ARG A 31 -18.54 6.28 -2.86
CA ARG A 31 -18.70 4.96 -2.25
C ARG A 31 -17.62 4.67 -1.21
N MET A 32 -16.36 5.03 -1.50
CA MET A 32 -15.27 4.92 -0.55
C MET A 32 -15.55 5.77 0.71
N ALA A 33 -16.01 7.01 0.52
CA ALA A 33 -16.38 7.90 1.63
C ALA A 33 -17.50 7.30 2.49
N GLU A 34 -18.55 6.74 1.89
CA GLU A 34 -19.63 6.07 2.61
C GLU A 34 -19.12 4.91 3.48
N ILE A 35 -18.21 4.09 2.93
CA ILE A 35 -17.62 2.97 3.68
C ILE A 35 -16.81 3.47 4.87
N LEU A 36 -16.03 4.54 4.70
CA LEU A 36 -15.23 5.16 5.78
C LEU A 36 -16.13 5.79 6.87
N GLU A 37 -17.23 6.44 6.49
CA GLU A 37 -18.22 6.95 7.45
C GLU A 37 -18.86 5.82 8.27
N LEU A 38 -19.19 4.69 7.62
CA LEU A 38 -19.69 3.50 8.31
C LEU A 38 -18.65 2.91 9.26
N ALA A 39 -17.39 2.85 8.85
CA ALA A 39 -16.29 2.34 9.67
C ALA A 39 -16.06 3.19 10.91
N ASN A 40 -16.20 4.51 10.81
CA ASN A 40 -16.10 5.42 11.96
C ASN A 40 -17.16 5.13 13.05
N LEU A 41 -18.25 4.43 12.71
CA LEU A 41 -19.31 4.03 13.64
C LEU A 41 -19.24 2.55 14.06
N ASP A 42 -18.43 1.73 13.38
CA ASP A 42 -18.30 0.29 13.61
C ASP A 42 -16.82 -0.09 13.77
N GLU A 43 -16.40 -0.29 15.01
CA GLU A 43 -15.01 -0.65 15.36
C GLU A 43 -14.52 -1.91 14.64
N SER A 44 -15.39 -2.90 14.42
CA SER A 44 -15.01 -4.12 13.71
C SER A 44 -14.72 -3.85 12.24
N LEU A 45 -15.49 -2.97 11.58
CA LEU A 45 -15.19 -2.57 10.21
C LEU A 45 -13.93 -1.69 10.16
N ASN A 46 -13.77 -0.79 11.12
CA ASN A 46 -12.58 0.06 11.22
C ASN A 46 -11.29 -0.76 11.31
N SER A 47 -11.24 -1.78 12.18
CA SER A 47 -10.06 -2.64 12.30
C SER A 47 -9.74 -3.41 11.01
N LEU A 48 -10.76 -3.82 10.25
CA LEU A 48 -10.55 -4.51 8.96
C LEU A 48 -9.96 -3.56 7.92
N ILE A 49 -10.39 -2.29 7.90
CA ILE A 49 -9.83 -1.27 7.01
C ILE A 49 -8.37 -0.96 7.38
N GLU A 50 -8.08 -0.79 8.67
CA GLU A 50 -6.71 -0.54 9.15
C GLU A 50 -5.76 -1.69 8.76
N GLU A 51 -6.20 -2.95 8.85
CA GLU A 51 -5.41 -4.10 8.42
C GLU A 51 -5.11 -4.09 6.91
N ILE A 52 -6.07 -3.65 6.09
CA ILE A 52 -5.89 -3.50 4.65
C ILE A 52 -4.80 -2.45 4.36
N GLU A 53 -4.91 -1.27 4.96
CA GLU A 53 -3.97 -0.16 4.75
C GLU A 53 -2.56 -0.50 5.23
N MET A 54 -2.44 -1.14 6.40
CA MET A 54 -1.16 -1.59 6.94
C MET A 54 -0.49 -2.61 6.02
N THR A 55 -1.27 -3.53 5.44
CA THR A 55 -0.74 -4.53 4.51
C THR A 55 -0.15 -3.88 3.26
N ASP A 56 -0.83 -2.87 2.70
CA ASP A 56 -0.35 -2.18 1.51
C ASP A 56 0.85 -1.27 1.80
N TYR A 57 0.87 -0.62 2.96
CA TYR A 57 2.05 0.11 3.44
C TYR A 57 3.28 -0.79 3.54
N LEU A 58 3.14 -1.98 4.15
CA LEU A 58 4.24 -2.94 4.28
C LEU A 58 4.77 -3.44 2.94
N LYS A 59 3.92 -3.57 1.91
CA LYS A 59 4.36 -3.91 0.54
C LYS A 59 5.19 -2.77 -0.05
N LEU A 60 4.74 -1.53 0.12
CA LEU A 60 5.47 -0.35 -0.36
C LEU A 60 6.82 -0.20 0.32
N GLU A 61 6.90 -0.42 1.63
CA GLU A 61 8.17 -0.32 2.36
C GLU A 61 9.16 -1.40 1.91
N LYS A 62 8.70 -2.63 1.68
CA LYS A 62 9.55 -3.70 1.09
C LYS A 62 10.06 -3.32 -0.29
N TRP A 63 9.22 -2.71 -1.13
CA TRP A 63 9.62 -2.22 -2.45
C TRP A 63 10.69 -1.12 -2.34
N ASN A 64 10.48 -0.13 -1.47
CA ASN A 64 11.43 0.96 -1.22
C ASN A 64 12.77 0.45 -0.70
N GLN A 65 12.76 -0.55 0.19
CA GLN A 65 13.98 -1.19 0.66
C GLN A 65 14.74 -1.88 -0.48
N GLY A 66 14.03 -2.55 -1.39
CA GLY A 66 14.62 -3.12 -2.60
C GLY A 66 15.31 -2.07 -3.48
N LEU A 67 14.67 -0.93 -3.70
CA LEU A 67 15.25 0.19 -4.46
C LEU A 67 16.51 0.76 -3.78
N ARG A 68 16.49 0.94 -2.46
CA ARG A 68 17.67 1.40 -1.70
C ARG A 68 18.84 0.44 -1.84
N ASN A 69 18.58 -0.87 -1.81
CA ASN A 69 19.62 -1.88 -1.99
C ASN A 69 20.23 -1.81 -3.40
N LEU A 70 19.41 -1.62 -4.45
CA LEU A 70 19.89 -1.48 -5.82
C LEU A 70 20.74 -0.22 -6.01
N LEU A 71 20.30 0.91 -5.47
CA LEU A 71 21.08 2.16 -5.52
C LEU A 71 22.45 2.01 -4.86
N ASN A 72 22.51 1.35 -3.71
CA ASN A 72 23.78 1.09 -3.02
C ASN A 72 24.76 0.25 -3.86
N VAL A 73 24.27 -0.74 -4.62
CA VAL A 73 25.11 -1.55 -5.52
C VAL A 73 25.68 -0.70 -6.66
N VAL A 74 24.84 0.14 -7.28
CA VAL A 74 25.26 0.98 -8.42
C VAL A 74 26.23 2.09 -7.98
N SER A 75 26.06 2.65 -6.77
CA SER A 75 26.96 3.67 -6.23
C SER A 75 28.34 3.15 -5.82
N THR A 76 28.54 1.83 -5.70
CA THR A 76 29.85 1.23 -5.38
C THR A 76 30.73 0.93 -6.60
N GLU A 77 30.23 1.18 -7.82
CA GLU A 77 30.95 0.94 -9.08
C GLU A 77 31.39 2.25 -9.78
N GLU A 78 31.92 3.25 -9.05
CA GLU A 78 32.83 4.18 -9.71
C GLU A 78 34.18 3.45 -9.91
N PRO A 79 34.60 3.16 -11.16
CA PRO A 79 35.96 2.71 -11.37
C PRO A 79 36.88 3.86 -10.98
N SER A 80 37.64 3.68 -9.90
CA SER A 80 38.73 4.58 -9.54
C SER A 80 39.58 4.84 -10.78
N PRO A 81 39.83 6.11 -11.18
CA PRO A 81 40.67 6.42 -12.31
C PRO A 81 42.14 6.22 -11.90
N ASN A 82 42.53 4.95 -11.76
CA ASN A 82 43.90 4.55 -11.48
C ASN A 82 44.34 3.48 -12.48
N THR A 83 44.03 3.71 -13.76
CA THR A 83 44.95 3.25 -14.81
C THR A 83 46.11 4.22 -14.81
N ALA A 84 47.04 4.02 -13.87
CA ALA A 84 48.40 4.49 -14.03
C ALA A 84 48.94 3.81 -15.29
N PHE A 85 48.89 4.51 -16.42
CA PHE A 85 49.72 4.18 -17.57
C PHE A 85 51.17 4.46 -17.12
N GLN A 86 51.83 3.43 -16.57
CA GLN A 86 53.27 3.42 -16.37
C GLN A 86 53.90 2.71 -17.58
N ASP A 87 54.68 3.52 -18.30
CA ASP A 87 55.71 3.26 -19.32
C ASP A 87 55.40 2.34 -20.53
#